data_AF-A0A0F9BLI3-F1
#
_entry.id   AF-A0A0F9BLI3-F1
#
_cell.length_a   1.000
_cell.length_b   1.000
_cell.length_c   1.000
_cell.angle_alpha   90.00
_cell.angle_beta   90.00
_cell.angle_gamma   90.00
#
_symmetry.space_group_name_H-M   'P 1'
#
loop_
_entity.id
_entity.type
_entity.pdbx_description
1 polymer ?
#
loop_
_entity_poly.entity_id
_entity_poly.type
_entity_poly.pdbx_seq_one_letter_code
_entity_poly.pdbx_strand_id
1 'polypeptide(L)'
;MVDTFSEADTRKQVWERDIKGFAPKRYVMKELVMVLPSNAWTNSFYQKTATSLTAGTGSNVEGISRDGDFPFLERGVTLKNAIITQHGAEGVIYWQDILTSNIAVESETISDVTDGVVFSVDNRIYQVLSEADTPSDINEVAITAGFEWDSDTVQNRDPFFDIMRGVELIQTARYPILTSGMGFVAMNEATYTFLITNSKILNHPTFESVSAIQNGVVARLVGGDIVVSEVVDAD
;
A
#
# COMPACT_ATOMS: atom_id res chain seq x y z
N MET A 1 50.95 18.75 -7.15
CA MET A 1 51.30 18.10 -5.87
C MET A 1 50.06 17.36 -5.45
N VAL A 2 50.13 16.02 -5.37
CA VAL A 2 48.98 15.16 -5.02
C VAL A 2 48.80 15.24 -3.51
N ASP A 3 47.59 15.57 -3.06
CA ASP A 3 47.26 15.64 -1.63
C ASP A 3 47.42 14.28 -0.96
N THR A 4 47.90 14.32 0.28
CA THR A 4 48.09 13.16 1.13
C THR A 4 46.74 12.67 1.67
N PHE A 5 46.53 11.36 1.87
CA PHE A 5 45.25 10.79 2.32
C PHE A 5 44.67 11.41 3.62
N SER A 6 45.49 12.06 4.44
CA SER A 6 45.08 12.78 5.66
C SER A 6 44.57 14.22 5.41
N GLU A 7 44.71 14.74 4.19
CA GLU A 7 44.31 16.09 3.78
C GLU A 7 43.06 16.07 2.87
N ALA A 8 42.57 14.88 2.50
CA ALA A 8 41.31 14.74 1.79
C ALA A 8 40.15 15.03 2.74
N ASP A 9 39.47 16.16 2.52
CA ASP A 9 38.25 16.58 3.22
C ASP A 9 37.13 15.52 3.08
N THR A 10 37.04 14.63 4.08
CA THR A 10 36.04 13.57 4.17
C THR A 10 34.62 14.09 4.41
N ARG A 11 34.44 15.40 4.67
CA ARG A 11 33.12 16.05 4.75
C ARG A 11 32.44 16.20 3.38
N LYS A 12 33.16 15.89 2.29
CA LYS A 12 32.64 15.94 0.92
C LYS A 12 32.14 14.60 0.37
N GLN A 13 31.96 13.58 1.22
CA GLN A 13 31.18 12.41 0.82
C GLN A 13 29.72 12.80 0.58
N VAL A 14 29.18 12.40 -0.57
CA VAL A 14 27.81 12.70 -0.99
C VAL A 14 26.88 11.66 -0.33
N TRP A 15 26.70 11.78 0.98
CA TRP A 15 25.77 10.97 1.79
C TRP A 15 24.35 10.98 1.21
N GLU A 16 23.99 12.08 0.56
CA GLU A 16 22.69 12.30 -0.04
C GLU A 16 22.30 11.22 -1.08
N ARG A 17 23.26 10.64 -1.81
CA ARG A 17 22.96 9.60 -2.81
C ARG A 17 22.73 8.24 -2.19
N ASP A 18 23.48 7.89 -1.15
CA ASP A 18 23.35 6.59 -0.48
C ASP A 18 22.07 6.55 0.35
N ILE A 19 21.75 7.65 1.05
CA ILE A 19 20.50 7.84 1.82
C ILE A 19 19.27 7.82 0.90
N LYS A 20 19.31 8.53 -0.24
CA LYS A 20 18.17 8.57 -1.19
C LYS A 20 18.02 7.30 -2.02
N GLY A 21 19.01 6.41 -2.04
CA GLY A 21 19.07 5.27 -2.95
C GLY A 21 18.61 3.93 -2.37
N PHE A 22 18.84 3.69 -1.08
CA PHE A 22 18.61 2.38 -0.44
C PHE A 22 17.24 2.24 0.21
N ALA A 23 16.85 3.18 1.07
CA ALA A 23 15.58 3.09 1.81
C ALA A 23 14.31 3.10 0.92
N PRO A 24 14.23 3.87 -0.19
CA PRO A 24 13.03 3.87 -1.04
C PRO A 24 12.83 2.57 -1.85
N LYS A 25 13.84 1.70 -1.95
CA LYS A 25 13.72 0.44 -2.71
C LYS A 25 13.02 -0.66 -1.93
N ARG A 26 13.03 -0.60 -0.60
CA ARG A 26 12.38 -1.57 0.29
C ARG A 26 10.94 -1.18 0.63
N TYR A 27 10.68 0.11 0.68
CA TYR A 27 9.42 0.67 1.15
C TYR A 27 8.68 1.37 0.01
N VAL A 28 7.62 0.72 -0.44
CA VAL A 28 6.90 0.99 -1.69
C VAL A 28 5.49 1.57 -1.45
N MET A 29 5.01 1.63 -0.21
CA MET A 29 3.62 2.04 0.06
C MET A 29 3.36 3.50 -0.31
N LYS A 30 4.39 4.35 -0.23
CA LYS A 30 4.28 5.76 -0.63
C LYS A 30 4.04 5.94 -2.12
N GLU A 31 4.45 5.00 -2.97
CA GLU A 31 4.21 5.07 -4.43
C GLU A 31 2.76 4.72 -4.79
N LEU A 32 2.06 4.00 -3.91
CA LEU A 32 0.65 3.59 -4.10
C LEU A 32 -0.35 4.72 -3.87
N VAL A 33 0.07 5.78 -3.16
CA VAL A 33 -0.81 6.87 -2.74
C VAL A 33 -0.47 8.19 -3.44
N MET A 34 -1.49 9.00 -3.71
CA MET A 34 -1.28 10.34 -4.24
C MET A 34 -0.76 11.27 -3.15
N VAL A 35 0.39 11.89 -3.38
CA VAL A 35 0.99 12.86 -2.45
C VAL A 35 0.45 14.25 -2.74
N LEU A 36 -0.27 14.84 -1.79
CA LEU A 36 -0.72 16.22 -1.83
C LEU A 36 -0.02 17.03 -0.72
N PRO A 37 0.72 18.10 -1.04
CA PRO A 37 1.32 18.95 -0.02
C PRO A 37 0.25 19.77 0.71
N SER A 38 0.38 19.89 2.03
CA SER A 38 -0.45 20.75 2.88
C SER A 38 0.42 21.49 3.88
N ASN A 39 0.02 22.72 4.23
CA ASN A 39 0.66 23.54 5.26
C ASN A 39 -0.11 23.56 6.58
N ALA A 40 -1.24 22.85 6.66
CA ALA A 40 -2.08 22.79 7.86
C ALA A 40 -1.70 21.58 8.73
N TRP A 41 -1.69 21.75 10.05
CA TRP A 41 -1.44 20.67 11.01
C TRP A 41 -2.56 19.61 11.03
N THR A 42 -3.79 20.04 10.74
CA THR A 42 -4.97 19.19 10.65
C THR A 42 -5.60 19.37 9.28
N ASN A 43 -5.82 18.25 8.59
CA ASN A 43 -6.54 18.24 7.32
C ASN A 43 -7.93 17.62 7.52
N SER A 44 -8.94 18.25 6.95
CA SER A 44 -10.34 17.80 7.01
C SER A 44 -10.82 17.44 5.62
N PHE A 45 -11.35 16.23 5.47
CA PHE A 45 -11.84 15.69 4.21
C PHE A 45 -13.30 15.27 4.37
N TYR A 46 -14.08 15.41 3.30
CA TYR A 46 -15.46 14.90 3.26
C TYR A 46 -15.49 13.58 2.49
N GLN A 47 -15.75 12.49 3.20
CA GLN A 47 -16.01 11.19 2.59
C GLN A 47 -17.45 11.15 2.08
N LYS A 48 -17.60 10.77 0.81
CA LYS A 48 -18.91 10.58 0.17
C LYS A 48 -19.30 9.12 0.29
N THR A 49 -20.57 8.84 0.57
CA THR A 49 -21.10 7.47 0.49
C THR A 49 -21.06 6.98 -0.96
N ALA A 50 -20.61 5.73 -1.17
CA ALA A 50 -20.43 5.13 -2.49
C ALA A 50 -21.75 4.76 -3.21
N THR A 51 -22.90 4.96 -2.56
CA THR A 51 -24.22 4.61 -3.10
C THR A 51 -24.74 5.65 -4.09
N SER A 52 -25.61 5.22 -5.02
CA SER A 52 -26.37 6.17 -5.84
C SER A 52 -27.22 7.02 -4.93
N LEU A 53 -27.38 8.29 -5.31
CA LEU A 53 -28.48 9.08 -4.80
C LEU A 53 -29.78 8.42 -5.28
N THR A 54 -30.46 7.77 -4.35
CA THR A 54 -31.82 7.28 -4.55
C THR A 54 -32.77 8.30 -3.94
N ALA A 55 -33.88 8.53 -4.60
CA ALA A 55 -34.94 9.30 -3.98
C ALA A 55 -35.62 8.49 -2.86
N GLY A 56 -36.32 9.18 -1.96
CA GLY A 56 -37.06 8.54 -0.88
C GLY A 56 -38.22 7.67 -1.37
N THR A 57 -38.76 6.85 -0.47
CA THR A 57 -39.93 6.00 -0.72
C THR A 57 -41.11 6.84 -1.23
N GLY A 58 -41.58 6.56 -2.45
CA GLY A 58 -42.71 7.27 -3.07
C GLY A 58 -42.32 8.49 -3.93
N SER A 59 -41.02 8.79 -4.08
CA SER A 59 -40.54 9.95 -4.83
C SER A 59 -39.51 9.56 -5.90
N ASN A 60 -39.75 8.50 -6.66
CA ASN A 60 -38.80 7.96 -7.64
C ASN A 60 -38.27 9.04 -8.61
N VAL A 61 -37.00 8.91 -9.00
CA VAL A 61 -36.36 9.79 -10.00
C VAL A 61 -36.97 9.59 -11.38
N GLU A 62 -37.52 8.41 -11.64
CA GLU A 62 -38.25 8.06 -12.85
C GLU A 62 -39.76 8.06 -12.60
N GLY A 63 -40.54 8.49 -13.60
CA GLY A 63 -42.01 8.43 -13.56
C GLY A 63 -42.68 9.64 -12.89
N ILE A 64 -42.00 10.78 -12.83
CA ILE A 64 -42.57 12.04 -12.33
C ILE A 64 -43.76 12.43 -13.21
N SER A 65 -44.94 12.63 -12.60
CA SER A 65 -46.13 13.05 -13.33
C SER A 65 -45.93 14.43 -13.96
N ARG A 66 -46.59 14.68 -15.08
CA ARG A 66 -46.61 16.03 -15.69
C ARG A 66 -47.17 17.02 -14.67
N ASP A 67 -46.43 18.09 -14.38
CA ASP A 67 -46.70 19.09 -13.33
C ASP A 67 -46.43 18.63 -11.87
N GLY A 68 -45.76 17.48 -11.69
CA GLY A 68 -45.26 17.05 -10.38
C GLY A 68 -43.93 17.72 -10.02
N ASP A 69 -43.76 18.07 -8.75
CA ASP A 69 -42.50 18.62 -8.25
C ASP A 69 -41.35 17.60 -8.35
N PHE A 70 -40.16 18.09 -8.64
CA PHE A 70 -38.96 17.25 -8.67
C PHE A 70 -38.58 16.79 -7.26
N PRO A 71 -38.19 15.51 -7.07
CA PRO A 71 -37.72 15.01 -5.79
C PRO A 71 -36.35 15.62 -5.44
N PHE A 72 -36.15 15.95 -4.16
CA PHE A 72 -34.85 16.42 -3.66
C PHE A 72 -33.92 15.22 -3.42
N LEU A 73 -32.69 15.32 -3.91
CA LEU A 73 -31.65 14.31 -3.74
C LEU A 73 -30.47 14.93 -2.98
N GLU A 74 -30.29 14.53 -1.72
CA GLU A 74 -29.16 14.97 -0.90
C GLU A 74 -28.13 13.88 -0.72
N ARG A 75 -26.86 14.26 -0.74
CA ARG A 75 -25.74 13.36 -0.51
C ARG A 75 -25.35 13.37 0.96
N GLY A 76 -25.37 12.20 1.58
CA GLY A 76 -24.69 11.98 2.86
C GLY A 76 -23.18 12.22 2.71
N VAL A 77 -22.64 13.11 3.52
CA VAL A 77 -21.19 13.35 3.63
C VAL A 77 -20.75 13.20 5.08
N THR A 78 -19.66 12.49 5.30
CA THR A 78 -19.05 12.32 6.61
C THR A 78 -17.74 13.12 6.65
N LEU A 79 -17.59 13.98 7.66
CA LEU A 79 -16.33 14.69 7.90
C LEU A 79 -15.32 13.73 8.52
N LYS A 80 -14.16 13.56 7.88
CA LYS A 80 -13.00 12.84 8.42
C LYS A 80 -11.87 13.84 8.65
N ASN A 81 -11.27 13.80 9.84
CA ASN A 81 -10.14 14.65 10.20
C ASN A 81 -8.89 13.80 10.35
N ALA A 82 -7.79 14.24 9.75
CA ALA A 82 -6.47 13.63 9.88
C ALA A 82 -5.50 14.65 10.50
N ILE A 83 -4.79 14.22 11.54
CA ILE A 83 -3.71 14.99 12.16
C ILE A 83 -2.40 14.52 11.54
N ILE A 84 -1.54 15.46 11.16
CA ILE A 84 -0.21 15.13 10.64
C ILE A 84 0.65 14.63 11.82
N THR A 85 1.11 13.39 11.74
CA THR A 85 2.05 12.79 12.68
C THR A 85 3.48 13.04 12.23
N GLN A 86 4.35 13.41 13.17
CA GLN A 86 5.78 13.56 12.90
C GLN A 86 6.48 12.21 13.02
N HIS A 87 7.37 11.91 12.09
CA HIS A 87 8.21 10.72 12.07
C HIS A 87 9.67 11.18 12.13
N GLY A 88 10.43 10.66 13.10
CA GLY A 88 11.82 11.02 13.31
C GLY A 88 12.48 10.10 14.32
N ALA A 89 13.79 9.91 14.17
CA ALA A 89 14.62 9.12 15.05
C ALA A 89 16.00 9.78 15.19
N GLU A 90 16.69 9.53 16.31
CA GLU A 90 18.03 10.02 16.58
C GLU A 90 19.01 8.85 16.55
N GLY A 91 20.10 8.99 15.79
CA GLY A 91 21.24 8.08 15.82
C GLY A 91 22.32 8.63 16.74
N VAL A 92 22.82 7.81 17.66
CA VAL A 92 23.89 8.19 18.59
C VAL A 92 25.20 7.57 18.13
N ILE A 93 26.22 8.40 17.94
CA ILE A 93 27.59 7.97 17.67
C ILE A 93 28.44 8.36 18.87
N TYR A 94 29.12 7.40 19.48
CA TYR A 94 29.94 7.67 20.66
C TYR A 94 31.23 8.40 20.30
N TRP A 95 31.68 9.30 21.18
CA TRP A 95 32.88 10.11 20.95
C TRP A 95 34.15 9.27 20.81
N GLN A 96 34.20 8.10 21.46
CA GLN A 96 35.30 7.15 21.27
C GLN A 96 35.31 6.63 19.82
N ASP A 97 34.17 6.24 19.25
CA ASP A 97 34.09 5.73 17.87
C ASP A 97 34.47 6.80 16.84
N ILE A 98 34.07 8.07 17.08
CA ILE A 98 34.49 9.23 16.28
C ILE A 98 36.02 9.39 16.26
N LEU A 99 36.69 9.10 17.38
CA LEU A 99 38.14 9.24 17.53
C LEU A 99 38.94 8.01 17.09
N THR A 100 38.41 6.80 17.28
CA THR A 100 39.14 5.55 17.01
C THR A 100 38.82 4.86 15.69
N SER A 101 37.66 5.08 15.04
CA SER A 101 37.41 4.34 13.78
C SER A 101 36.26 4.80 12.89
N ASN A 102 36.63 4.94 11.61
CA ASN A 102 35.94 4.53 10.39
C ASN A 102 34.62 5.23 10.00
N ILE A 103 34.70 6.02 8.93
CA ILE A 103 33.58 6.61 8.14
C ILE A 103 32.42 5.64 7.87
N ALA A 104 32.71 4.33 7.81
CA ALA A 104 31.70 3.29 7.62
C ALA A 104 30.64 3.24 8.76
N VAL A 105 31.04 3.46 10.02
CA VAL A 105 30.13 3.37 11.17
C VAL A 105 29.16 4.55 11.20
N GLU A 106 29.65 5.74 10.85
CA GLU A 106 28.79 6.92 10.69
C GLU A 106 27.78 6.72 9.54
N SER A 107 28.22 6.13 8.42
CA SER A 107 27.36 5.81 7.27
C SER A 107 26.25 4.83 7.62
N GLU A 108 26.59 3.76 8.33
CA GLU A 108 25.67 2.69 8.72
C GLU A 108 24.62 3.23 9.69
N THR A 109 25.05 4.01 10.69
CA THR A 109 24.15 4.64 11.66
C THR A 109 23.15 5.58 10.99
N ILE A 110 23.59 6.39 10.01
CA ILE A 110 22.69 7.28 9.26
C ILE A 110 21.73 6.47 8.37
N SER A 111 22.20 5.38 7.77
CA SER A 111 21.37 4.48 6.96
C SER A 111 20.27 3.85 7.79
N ASP A 112 20.60 3.30 8.97
CA ASP A 112 19.63 2.64 9.86
C ASP A 112 18.57 3.60 10.40
N VAL A 113 18.98 4.84 10.74
CA VAL A 113 18.03 5.88 11.16
C VAL A 113 17.09 6.25 10.01
N THR A 114 17.62 6.34 8.79
CA THR A 114 16.79 6.62 7.60
C THR A 114 15.80 5.47 7.37
N ASP A 115 16.26 4.22 7.45
CA ASP A 115 15.45 3.01 7.28
C ASP A 115 14.28 2.99 8.28
N GLY A 116 14.55 3.24 9.57
CA GLY A 116 13.53 3.30 10.61
C GLY A 116 12.48 4.39 10.40
N VAL A 117 12.87 5.56 9.88
CA VAL A 117 11.92 6.64 9.57
C VAL A 117 11.04 6.26 8.37
N VAL A 118 11.61 5.68 7.32
CA VAL A 118 10.84 5.28 6.14
C VAL A 118 9.90 4.13 6.47
N PHE A 119 10.35 3.13 7.24
CA PHE A 119 9.51 2.05 7.76
C PHE A 119 8.31 2.58 8.55
N SER A 120 8.53 3.57 9.42
CA SER A 120 7.46 4.18 10.22
C SER A 120 6.40 4.88 9.36
N VAL A 121 6.81 5.52 8.26
CA VAL A 121 5.89 6.16 7.31
C VAL A 121 5.07 5.11 6.56
N ASP A 122 5.72 4.08 6.03
CA ASP A 122 5.02 3.03 5.28
C ASP A 122 4.06 2.23 6.17
N ASN A 123 4.46 1.92 7.42
CA ASN A 123 3.59 1.26 8.40
C ASN A 123 2.36 2.12 8.70
N ARG A 124 2.54 3.43 8.82
CA ARG A 124 1.40 4.33 9.01
C ARG A 124 0.45 4.32 7.81
N ILE A 125 0.97 4.27 6.58
CA ILE A 125 0.14 4.17 5.37
C ILE A 125 -0.63 2.84 5.38
N TYR A 126 0.06 1.72 5.63
CA TYR A 126 -0.56 0.40 5.70
C TYR A 126 -1.68 0.34 6.74
N GLN A 127 -1.42 0.77 7.98
CA GLN A 127 -2.43 0.81 9.05
C GLN A 127 -3.67 1.64 8.71
N VAL A 128 -3.51 2.71 7.93
CA VAL A 128 -4.65 3.52 7.48
C VAL A 128 -5.42 2.83 6.36
N LEU A 129 -4.74 2.10 5.48
CA LEU A 129 -5.36 1.34 4.38
C LEU A 129 -6.07 0.07 4.87
N SER A 130 -5.50 -0.65 5.83
CA SER A 130 -6.07 -1.88 6.40
C SER A 130 -6.94 -1.65 7.64
N GLU A 131 -7.03 -0.41 8.12
CA GLU A 131 -7.66 -0.08 9.42
C GLU A 131 -7.06 -0.88 10.59
N ALA A 132 -5.74 -1.05 10.58
CA ALA A 132 -4.97 -1.87 11.52
C ALA A 132 -5.57 -3.29 11.66
N ASP A 133 -6.01 -3.84 10.53
CA ASP A 133 -6.62 -5.18 10.40
C ASP A 133 -7.89 -5.36 11.25
N THR A 134 -8.54 -4.24 11.57
CA THR A 134 -9.84 -4.19 12.27
C THR A 134 -10.87 -3.47 11.39
N PRO A 135 -11.27 -4.08 10.26
CA PRO A 135 -12.10 -3.44 9.26
C PRO A 135 -13.45 -2.98 9.82
N SER A 136 -13.75 -1.69 9.64
CA SER A 136 -14.97 -1.02 10.08
C SER A 136 -15.58 -0.13 8.99
N ASP A 137 -14.75 0.61 8.24
CA ASP A 137 -15.18 1.40 7.07
C ASP A 137 -14.68 0.79 5.74
N ILE A 138 -13.89 -0.29 5.78
CA ILE A 138 -13.41 -1.03 4.59
C ILE A 138 -14.19 -2.32 4.34
N ASN A 139 -14.17 -2.79 3.09
CA ASN A 139 -14.76 -4.07 2.72
C ASN A 139 -13.78 -5.20 3.05
N GLU A 140 -14.27 -6.27 3.67
CA GLU A 140 -13.49 -7.47 3.97
C GLU A 140 -14.02 -8.71 3.25
N VAL A 141 -13.12 -9.66 3.01
CA VAL A 141 -13.45 -11.02 2.58
C VAL A 141 -12.85 -11.96 3.62
N ALA A 142 -13.68 -12.54 4.46
CA ALA A 142 -13.22 -13.51 5.46
C ALA A 142 -12.90 -14.86 4.79
N ILE A 143 -11.67 -15.33 4.95
CA ILE A 143 -11.28 -16.69 4.57
C ILE A 143 -11.62 -17.61 5.74
N THR A 144 -12.30 -18.73 5.45
CA THR A 144 -12.65 -19.69 6.50
C THR A 144 -11.44 -20.50 6.91
N ALA A 145 -11.29 -20.76 8.21
CA ALA A 145 -10.19 -21.58 8.72
C ALA A 145 -10.12 -22.95 8.02
N GLY A 146 -8.93 -23.36 7.58
CA GLY A 146 -8.67 -24.53 6.75
C GLY A 146 -8.65 -24.28 5.23
N PHE A 147 -9.03 -23.07 4.80
CA PHE A 147 -8.98 -22.60 3.39
C PHE A 147 -7.94 -21.49 3.18
N GLU A 148 -7.04 -21.28 4.13
CA GLU A 148 -5.95 -20.32 4.03
C GLU A 148 -5.00 -20.65 2.88
N TRP A 149 -4.23 -19.67 2.44
CA TRP A 149 -3.34 -19.81 1.29
C TRP A 149 -2.13 -20.71 1.60
N ASP A 150 -1.81 -20.90 2.87
CA ASP A 150 -0.78 -21.80 3.39
C ASP A 150 -1.33 -23.19 3.82
N SER A 151 -2.65 -23.40 3.81
CA SER A 151 -3.32 -24.63 4.27
C SER A 151 -2.68 -25.92 3.76
N ASP A 152 -2.32 -26.89 4.60
CA ASP A 152 -1.64 -28.13 4.19
C ASP A 152 -2.34 -28.91 3.06
N THR A 153 -3.66 -28.70 2.93
CA THR A 153 -4.45 -29.32 1.86
C THR A 153 -4.45 -28.44 0.61
N VAL A 154 -3.66 -28.83 -0.40
CA VAL A 154 -3.48 -28.10 -1.67
C VAL A 154 -4.81 -27.72 -2.36
N GLN A 155 -5.85 -28.54 -2.23
CA GLN A 155 -7.16 -28.30 -2.85
C GLN A 155 -7.89 -27.09 -2.25
N ASN A 156 -7.67 -26.82 -0.97
CA ASN A 156 -8.34 -25.75 -0.23
C ASN A 156 -7.72 -24.37 -0.50
N ARG A 157 -6.46 -24.33 -0.95
CA ARG A 157 -5.77 -23.09 -1.30
C ARG A 157 -6.38 -22.49 -2.57
N ASP A 158 -7.10 -21.39 -2.47
CA ASP A 158 -7.65 -20.68 -3.64
C ASP A 158 -7.42 -19.16 -3.62
N PRO A 159 -6.15 -18.72 -3.66
CA PRO A 159 -5.82 -17.30 -3.63
C PRO A 159 -6.41 -16.51 -4.80
N PHE A 160 -6.62 -17.16 -5.95
CA PHE A 160 -7.20 -16.51 -7.11
C PHE A 160 -8.66 -16.12 -6.88
N PHE A 161 -9.46 -17.04 -6.34
CA PHE A 161 -10.85 -16.79 -6.03
C PHE A 161 -11.01 -15.68 -4.97
N ASP A 162 -10.18 -15.68 -3.94
CA ASP A 162 -10.24 -14.68 -2.86
C ASP A 162 -9.93 -13.27 -3.39
N ILE A 163 -8.89 -13.12 -4.22
CA ILE A 163 -8.57 -11.84 -4.87
C ILE A 163 -9.72 -11.39 -5.77
N MET A 164 -10.31 -12.29 -6.55
CA MET A 164 -11.47 -11.96 -7.39
C MET A 164 -12.69 -11.53 -6.56
N ARG A 165 -12.91 -12.14 -5.40
CA ARG A 165 -13.99 -11.77 -4.49
C ARG A 165 -13.77 -10.38 -3.90
N GLY A 166 -12.53 -10.04 -3.54
CA GLY A 166 -12.16 -8.68 -3.13
C GLY A 166 -12.42 -7.66 -4.24
N VAL A 167 -12.03 -7.97 -5.48
CA VAL A 167 -12.29 -7.11 -6.65
C VAL A 167 -13.79 -6.94 -6.90
N GLU A 168 -14.59 -7.99 -6.78
CA GLU A 168 -16.05 -7.93 -6.91
C GLU A 168 -16.68 -6.96 -5.89
N LEU A 169 -16.24 -7.00 -4.63
CA LEU A 169 -16.74 -6.08 -3.60
C LEU A 169 -16.43 -4.62 -3.93
N ILE A 170 -15.21 -4.35 -4.40
CA ILE A 170 -14.80 -2.99 -4.78
C ILE A 170 -15.57 -2.49 -6.01
N GLN A 171 -15.79 -3.37 -6.99
CA GLN A 171 -16.61 -3.05 -8.16
C GLN A 171 -18.09 -2.84 -7.81
N THR A 172 -18.62 -3.60 -6.86
CA THR A 172 -19.99 -3.43 -6.33
C THR A 172 -20.12 -2.07 -5.63
N ALA A 173 -19.07 -1.63 -4.94
CA ALA A 173 -18.95 -0.28 -4.41
C ALA A 173 -18.68 0.80 -5.49
N ARG A 174 -18.72 0.43 -6.78
CA ARG A 174 -18.63 1.29 -7.97
C ARG A 174 -17.29 1.96 -8.20
N TYR A 175 -16.23 1.34 -7.69
CA TYR A 175 -14.87 1.68 -8.06
C TYR A 175 -14.39 0.65 -9.10
N PRO A 176 -14.39 0.98 -10.40
CA PRO A 176 -14.10 0.00 -11.45
C PRO A 176 -12.59 -0.23 -11.55
N ILE A 177 -12.04 -1.13 -10.72
CA ILE A 177 -10.60 -1.45 -10.74
C ILE A 177 -10.19 -2.11 -12.05
N LEU A 178 -10.93 -3.13 -12.50
CA LEU A 178 -10.58 -3.88 -13.72
C LEU A 178 -10.58 -3.01 -14.99
N THR A 179 -11.50 -2.04 -15.09
CA THR A 179 -11.62 -1.18 -16.26
C THR A 179 -10.69 0.04 -16.20
N SER A 180 -10.36 0.51 -14.99
CA SER A 180 -9.46 1.67 -14.81
C SER A 180 -7.98 1.28 -14.88
N GLY A 181 -7.63 0.03 -14.58
CA GLY A 181 -6.25 -0.44 -14.59
C GLY A 181 -5.36 0.17 -13.50
N MET A 182 -5.95 0.84 -12.50
CA MET A 182 -5.24 1.50 -11.39
C MET A 182 -5.31 0.70 -10.08
N GLY A 183 -5.61 -0.60 -10.16
CA GLY A 183 -5.62 -1.48 -9.00
C GLY A 183 -4.22 -1.91 -8.60
N PHE A 184 -4.00 -2.10 -7.31
CA PHE A 184 -2.83 -2.78 -6.80
C PHE A 184 -3.25 -3.81 -5.74
N VAL A 185 -2.43 -4.85 -5.58
CA VAL A 185 -2.58 -5.85 -4.51
C VAL A 185 -1.29 -5.80 -3.70
N ALA A 186 -1.39 -5.33 -2.46
CA ALA A 186 -0.28 -5.32 -1.53
C ALA A 186 -0.27 -6.64 -0.74
N MET A 187 0.89 -7.29 -0.63
CA MET A 187 1.07 -8.52 0.14
C MET A 187 2.48 -8.60 0.74
N ASN A 188 2.66 -9.46 1.74
CA ASN A 188 3.99 -9.75 2.29
C ASN A 188 4.73 -10.81 1.44
N GLU A 189 6.00 -11.05 1.75
CA GLU A 189 6.84 -12.01 1.00
C GLU A 189 6.38 -13.47 1.16
N ALA A 190 5.85 -13.84 2.33
CA ALA A 190 5.38 -15.19 2.62
C ALA A 190 4.12 -15.53 1.80
N THR A 191 3.13 -14.66 1.84
CA THR A 191 1.88 -14.74 1.08
C THR A 191 2.14 -14.66 -0.42
N TYR A 192 3.10 -13.83 -0.85
CA TYR A 192 3.56 -13.84 -2.24
C TYR A 192 4.15 -15.20 -2.66
N THR A 193 4.92 -15.85 -1.79
CA THR A 193 5.45 -17.20 -2.05
C THR A 193 4.31 -18.22 -2.19
N PHE A 194 3.28 -18.16 -1.34
CA PHE A 194 2.11 -19.03 -1.46
C PHE A 194 1.31 -18.76 -2.74
N LEU A 195 1.25 -17.51 -3.20
CA LEU A 195 0.61 -17.13 -4.46
C LEU A 195 1.34 -17.77 -5.66
N ILE A 196 2.65 -17.55 -5.80
CA ILE A 196 3.41 -17.98 -6.99
C ILE A 196 3.59 -19.50 -7.08
N THR A 197 3.57 -20.18 -5.94
CA THR A 197 3.69 -21.65 -5.88
C THR A 197 2.36 -22.36 -6.04
N ASN A 198 1.23 -21.64 -6.06
CA ASN A 198 -0.08 -22.23 -6.15
C ASN A 198 -0.37 -22.79 -7.56
N SER A 199 -0.71 -24.09 -7.61
CA SER A 199 -1.02 -24.78 -8.87
C SER A 199 -2.23 -24.21 -9.63
N LYS A 200 -3.20 -23.60 -8.94
CA LYS A 200 -4.37 -22.97 -9.58
C LYS A 200 -4.00 -21.66 -10.30
N ILE A 201 -2.97 -20.96 -9.81
CA ILE A 201 -2.43 -19.76 -10.47
C ILE A 201 -1.54 -20.19 -11.62
N LEU A 202 -0.59 -21.11 -11.40
CA LEU A 202 0.34 -21.56 -12.45
C LEU A 202 -0.36 -22.18 -13.68
N ASN A 203 -1.48 -22.87 -13.46
CA ASN A 203 -2.24 -23.51 -14.54
C ASN A 203 -3.44 -22.67 -15.02
N HIS A 204 -3.58 -21.41 -14.58
CA HIS A 204 -4.75 -20.62 -14.97
C HIS A 204 -4.68 -20.27 -16.47
N PRO A 205 -5.75 -20.50 -17.24
CA PRO A 205 -5.76 -20.35 -18.70
C PRO A 205 -5.53 -18.91 -19.19
N THR A 206 -5.58 -17.90 -18.31
CA THR A 206 -5.28 -16.50 -18.69
C THR A 206 -3.78 -16.17 -18.67
N PHE A 207 -2.90 -17.07 -18.21
CA PHE A 207 -1.45 -16.89 -18.23
C PHE A 207 -0.78 -17.31 -19.55
N GLU A 208 -1.55 -17.48 -20.62
CA GLU A 208 -1.07 -17.89 -21.95
C GLU A 208 -0.04 -16.93 -22.59
N SER A 209 0.15 -15.73 -22.04
CA SER A 209 1.20 -14.81 -22.45
C SER A 209 2.35 -14.78 -21.43
N VAL A 210 3.57 -15.06 -21.92
CA VAL A 210 4.86 -15.11 -21.21
C VAL A 210 5.17 -13.83 -20.39
N SER A 211 4.40 -12.74 -20.55
CA SER A 211 4.59 -11.47 -19.84
C SER A 211 4.01 -11.42 -18.43
N ALA A 212 3.11 -12.34 -18.05
CA ALA A 212 2.48 -12.30 -16.73
C ALA A 212 3.30 -13.03 -15.64
N ILE A 213 4.16 -13.97 -16.05
CA ILE A 213 5.14 -14.67 -15.19
C ILE A 213 6.47 -14.69 -15.94
N GLN A 214 7.21 -13.59 -15.91
CA GLN A 214 8.56 -13.54 -16.50
C GLN A 214 9.58 -13.62 -15.36
N ASN A 215 10.51 -14.58 -15.44
CA ASN A 215 11.59 -14.77 -14.46
C ASN A 215 11.14 -14.98 -13.00
N GLY A 216 9.99 -15.62 -12.76
CA GLY A 216 9.49 -15.90 -11.40
C GLY A 216 8.79 -14.73 -10.72
N VAL A 217 8.54 -13.63 -11.44
CA VAL A 217 7.78 -12.48 -10.95
C VAL A 217 6.38 -12.47 -11.56
N VAL A 218 5.35 -12.49 -10.72
CA VAL A 218 3.97 -12.24 -11.14
C VAL A 218 3.75 -10.74 -11.09
N ALA A 219 3.84 -10.07 -12.26
CA ALA A 219 3.77 -8.61 -12.32
C ALA A 219 2.35 -8.08 -12.12
N ARG A 220 1.33 -8.85 -12.55
CA ARG A 220 -0.07 -8.42 -12.50
C ARG A 220 -1.00 -9.62 -12.37
N LEU A 221 -1.98 -9.51 -11.49
CA LEU A 221 -3.02 -10.51 -11.29
C LEU A 221 -4.38 -9.83 -11.21
N VAL A 222 -5.37 -10.35 -11.96
CA VAL A 222 -6.77 -9.88 -11.92
C VAL A 222 -6.86 -8.35 -12.06
N GLY A 223 -6.12 -7.78 -13.02
CA GLY A 223 -6.18 -6.36 -13.33
C GLY A 223 -5.47 -5.42 -12.34
N GLY A 224 -4.88 -5.92 -11.25
CA GLY A 224 -4.08 -5.15 -10.29
C GLY A 224 -2.59 -5.51 -10.31
N ASP A 225 -1.74 -4.50 -10.15
CA ASP A 225 -0.28 -4.68 -10.04
C ASP A 225 0.07 -5.23 -8.65
N ILE A 226 0.90 -6.27 -8.60
CA ILE A 226 1.30 -6.89 -7.32
C ILE A 226 2.47 -6.09 -6.74
N VAL A 227 2.31 -5.67 -5.49
CA VAL A 227 3.34 -4.96 -4.74
C VAL A 227 3.65 -5.76 -3.48
N VAL A 228 4.91 -6.15 -3.33
CA VAL A 228 5.40 -6.89 -2.17
C VAL A 228 6.08 -5.90 -1.24
N SER A 229 5.67 -5.90 0.03
CA SER A 229 6.24 -5.02 1.05
C SER A 229 6.38 -5.76 2.38
N GLU A 230 7.49 -5.53 3.08
CA GLU A 230 7.78 -6.08 4.41
C GLU A 230 6.82 -5.55 5.49
N VAL A 231 6.08 -4.48 5.19
CA VAL A 231 5.18 -3.79 6.12
C VAL A 231 3.77 -4.40 6.14
N VAL A 232 3.41 -5.18 5.12
CA VAL A 232 2.12 -5.88 5.10
C VAL A 232 2.17 -6.98 6.15
N ASP A 233 1.25 -6.93 7.10
CA ASP A 233 1.19 -7.94 8.14
C ASP A 233 0.74 -9.29 7.56
N ALA A 234 1.19 -10.37 8.21
CA ALA A 234 0.81 -11.72 7.83
C ALA A 234 -0.61 -12.02 8.32
N ASP A 235 -1.51 -12.24 7.37
CA ASP A 235 -2.68 -13.12 7.50
C ASP A 235 -2.62 -14.14 6.36
#